data_AF-A0A7C5R7J1-F1
#
_entry.id   AF-A0A7C5R7J1-F1
#
_cell.length_a   1.000
_cell.length_b   1.000
_cell.length_c   1.000
_cell.angle_alpha   90.00
_cell.angle_beta   90.00
_cell.angle_gamma   90.00
#
_symmetry.space_group_name_H-M   'P 1'
#
loop_
_entity.id
_entity.type
_entity.pdbx_description
1 polymer ?
#
loop_
_entity_poly.entity_id
_entity_poly.type
_entity_poly.pdbx_seq_one_letter_code
_entity_poly.pdbx_strand_id
1 'polypeptide(L)'
;SAFFQQREELAPDQIGYVQYEDLVADPVSQIERLYDELQLGDFEVVSSIIREQAKARAGYRPNRHELPEDLRRQINQRWADYFDAFGYTVQE
;
A
#
# COMPACT_ATOMS: atom_id res chain seq x y z
N SER A 1 -14.71 -0.61 -11.66
CA SER A 1 -14.97 0.70 -10.98
C SER A 1 -14.39 1.83 -11.81
N ALA A 2 -14.84 3.08 -11.64
CA ALA A 2 -14.27 4.25 -12.36
C ALA A 2 -12.75 4.41 -12.12
N PHE A 3 -12.29 4.07 -10.91
CA PHE A 3 -10.86 4.06 -10.56
C PHE A 3 -10.02 3.17 -11.49
N PHE A 4 -10.42 1.92 -11.71
CA PHE A 4 -9.63 1.02 -12.56
C PHE A 4 -9.58 1.45 -14.02
N GLN A 5 -10.66 2.05 -14.53
CA GLN A 5 -10.70 2.60 -15.89
C GLN A 5 -9.73 3.78 -16.04
N GLN A 6 -9.75 4.73 -15.10
CA GLN A 6 -8.86 5.87 -15.14
C GLN A 6 -7.40 5.48 -14.90
N ARG A 7 -7.16 4.43 -14.10
CA ARG A 7 -5.82 3.88 -13.89
C ARG A 7 -5.18 3.41 -15.20
N GLU A 8 -5.95 2.83 -16.11
CA GLU A 8 -5.44 2.35 -17.40
C GLU A 8 -4.98 3.49 -18.33
N GLU A 9 -5.39 4.73 -18.04
CA GLU A 9 -4.96 5.92 -18.79
C GLU A 9 -3.62 6.48 -18.31
N LEU A 10 -3.11 6.03 -17.16
CA LEU A 10 -1.87 6.52 -16.56
C LEU A 10 -0.66 5.69 -17.02
N ALA A 11 0.46 6.39 -17.23
CA ALA A 11 1.75 5.73 -17.42
C ALA A 11 2.25 5.13 -16.08
N PRO A 12 3.12 4.10 -16.11
CA PRO A 12 3.59 3.41 -14.90
C PRO A 12 4.29 4.33 -13.88
N ASP A 13 4.89 5.42 -14.33
CA ASP A 13 5.60 6.43 -13.53
C ASP A 13 4.69 7.51 -12.95
N GLN A 14 3.38 7.44 -13.18
CA GLN A 14 2.40 8.42 -12.70
C GLN A 14 1.61 7.95 -11.47
N ILE A 15 1.71 6.67 -11.11
CA ILE A 15 1.02 6.10 -9.95
C ILE A 15 1.84 4.98 -9.30
N GLY A 16 2.06 5.09 -8.00
CA GLY A 16 2.78 4.11 -7.20
C GLY A 16 1.85 3.48 -6.17
N TYR A 17 1.99 2.17 -5.96
CA TYR A 17 1.20 1.42 -4.98
C TYR A 17 2.09 0.92 -3.87
N VAL A 18 1.63 1.06 -2.63
CA VAL A 18 2.31 0.48 -1.47
C VAL A 18 1.27 -0.14 -0.55
N GLN A 19 1.45 -1.42 -0.22
CA GLN A 19 0.63 -2.07 0.78
C GLN A 19 1.02 -1.56 2.17
N TYR A 20 0.04 -1.37 3.04
CA TYR A 20 0.29 -0.89 4.39
C TYR A 20 1.21 -1.84 5.17
N GLU A 21 1.00 -3.14 4.99
CA GLU A 21 1.75 -4.22 5.62
C GLU A 21 3.23 -4.16 5.22
N ASP A 22 3.50 -4.02 3.91
CA ASP A 22 4.86 -3.89 3.38
C ASP A 22 5.53 -2.59 3.85
N LEU A 23 4.78 -1.49 3.90
CA LEU A 23 5.29 -0.19 4.35
C LEU A 23 5.67 -0.21 5.83
N VAL A 24 4.89 -0.88 6.68
CA VAL A 24 5.22 -1.01 8.10
C VAL A 24 6.38 -1.98 8.32
N ALA A 25 6.46 -3.06 7.53
CA ALA A 25 7.53 -4.04 7.62
C ALA A 25 8.89 -3.47 7.18
N ASP A 26 8.93 -2.72 6.07
CA ASP A 26 10.16 -2.10 5.55
C ASP A 26 9.88 -0.75 4.85
N PRO A 27 9.68 0.33 5.62
CA PRO A 27 9.32 1.64 5.06
C PRO A 27 10.40 2.24 4.16
N VAL A 28 11.68 1.93 4.42
CA VAL A 28 12.79 2.52 3.66
C VAL A 28 12.80 1.95 2.26
N SER A 29 12.78 0.62 2.13
CA SER A 29 12.79 -0.06 0.83
C SER A 29 11.53 0.25 0.02
N GLN A 30 10.36 0.38 0.66
CA GLN A 30 9.13 0.75 -0.04
C GLN A 30 9.19 2.18 -0.59
N ILE A 31 9.74 3.14 0.15
CA ILE A 31 9.86 4.53 -0.32
C ILE A 31 10.93 4.64 -1.41
N GLU A 32 12.06 3.95 -1.28
CA GLU A 32 13.10 3.88 -2.32
C GLU A 32 12.53 3.33 -3.64
N ARG A 33 11.80 2.22 -3.59
CA ARG A 33 11.10 1.67 -4.77
C ARG A 33 10.16 2.69 -5.43
N LEU A 34 9.42 3.47 -4.63
CA LEU A 34 8.53 4.50 -5.17
C LEU A 34 9.30 5.65 -5.83
N TYR A 35 10.48 6.01 -5.32
CA TYR A 35 11.35 7.00 -5.98
C TYR A 35 11.78 6.52 -7.36
N ASP A 36 12.14 5.25 -7.48
CA ASP A 36 12.51 4.61 -8.75
C ASP A 36 11.30 4.51 -9.69
N GLU A 37 10.16 4.00 -9.22
CA GLU A 37 8.97 3.83 -10.05
C GLU A 37 8.43 5.15 -10.59
N LEU A 38 8.35 6.17 -9.72
CA LEU A 38 7.78 7.48 -10.04
C LEU A 38 8.80 8.48 -10.58
N GLN A 39 10.05 8.06 -10.79
CA GLN A 39 11.13 8.89 -11.32
C GLN A 39 11.31 10.21 -10.54
N LEU A 40 11.28 10.14 -9.21
CA LEU A 40 11.30 11.33 -8.32
C LEU A 40 12.69 11.94 -8.12
N GLY A 41 13.71 11.37 -8.77
CA GLY A 41 15.10 11.77 -8.62
C GLY A 41 15.85 10.92 -7.60
N ASP A 42 16.96 11.46 -7.08
CA ASP A 42 17.89 10.71 -6.24
C ASP A 42 17.35 10.52 -4.81
N PHE A 43 17.08 9.26 -4.44
CA PHE A 43 16.64 8.89 -3.10
C PHE A 43 17.69 9.15 -2.02
N GLU A 44 18.98 9.13 -2.34
CA GLU A 44 20.04 9.31 -1.34
C GLU A 44 20.02 10.68 -0.67
N VAL A 45 19.44 11.69 -1.34
CA VAL A 45 19.24 13.03 -0.77
C VAL A 45 18.32 12.99 0.45
N VAL A 46 17.38 12.05 0.52
CA VAL A 46 16.39 11.94 1.59
C VAL A 46 16.55 10.69 2.45
N SER A 47 17.40 9.74 2.05
CA SER A 47 17.52 8.40 2.65
C SER A 47 17.75 8.46 4.17
N SER A 48 18.58 9.39 4.65
CA SER A 48 18.85 9.57 6.08
C SER A 48 17.60 9.96 6.88
N ILE A 49 16.80 10.91 6.37
CA ILE A 49 15.59 11.39 7.05
C ILE A 49 14.54 10.27 7.08
N ILE A 50 14.39 9.53 5.98
CA ILE A 50 13.46 8.40 5.90
C ILE A 50 13.85 7.30 6.90
N ARG A 51 15.15 6.96 7.01
CA ARG A 51 15.64 5.97 7.97
C ARG A 51 15.41 6.42 9.43
N GLU A 52 15.54 7.71 9.73
CA GLU A 52 15.23 8.24 11.07
C GLU A 52 13.75 8.12 11.41
N GLN A 53 12.86 8.50 10.48
CA GLN A 53 11.40 8.39 10.65
C GLN A 53 10.94 6.93 10.78
N ALA A 54 11.55 6.01 10.04
CA ALA A 54 11.28 4.58 10.13
C ALA A 54 11.55 4.05 11.54
N LYS A 55 12.69 4.43 12.14
CA LYS A 55 13.05 4.02 13.51
C LYS A 55 12.04 4.52 14.55
N ALA A 56 11.50 5.73 14.37
CA ALA A 56 10.52 6.30 15.29
C ALA A 56 9.17 5.56 15.30
N ARG A 57 8.85 4.79 14.25
CA ARG A 57 7.52 4.15 14.06
C ARG A 57 7.50 2.64 14.29
N ALA A 58 8.63 2.01 14.59
CA ALA A 58 8.80 0.56 14.70
C ALA A 58 7.97 -0.18 15.78
N GLY A 59 7.12 0.53 16.53
CA GLY A 59 6.31 -0.03 17.63
C GLY A 59 4.80 -0.12 17.36
N TYR A 60 4.31 0.28 16.19
CA TYR A 60 2.87 0.29 15.92
C TYR A 60 2.33 -1.13 15.73
N ARG A 61 1.38 -1.53 16.59
CA ARG A 61 0.62 -2.78 16.42
C ARG A 61 -0.77 -2.45 15.89
N PRO A 62 -1.18 -2.99 14.74
CA PRO A 62 -2.55 -2.81 14.26
C PRO A 62 -3.53 -3.48 15.23
N ASN A 63 -4.67 -2.83 15.46
CA ASN A 63 -5.77 -3.43 16.20
C ASN A 63 -6.41 -4.54 15.36
N ARG A 64 -6.67 -5.69 16.00
CA ARG A 64 -7.44 -6.76 15.37
C ARG A 64 -8.92 -6.49 15.54
N HIS A 65 -9.63 -6.29 14.45
CA HIS A 65 -11.07 -6.13 14.44
C HIS A 65 -11.74 -7.49 14.18
N GLU A 66 -12.70 -7.87 15.01
CA GLU A 66 -13.59 -9.00 14.73
C GLU A 66 -14.78 -8.49 13.93
N LEU A 67 -14.92 -8.96 12.69
CA LEU A 67 -16.01 -8.57 11.79
C LEU A 67 -17.16 -9.58 11.87
N PRO A 68 -18.42 -9.15 12.05
CA PRO A 68 -19.57 -10.02 11.91
C PRO A 68 -19.62 -10.66 10.51
N GLU A 69 -20.10 -11.90 10.42
CA GLU A 69 -20.10 -12.69 9.17
C GLU A 69 -20.85 -11.98 8.02
N ASP A 70 -22.00 -11.36 8.31
CA ASP A 70 -22.77 -10.62 7.31
C ASP A 70 -22.03 -9.40 6.76
N LEU A 71 -21.24 -8.73 7.60
CA LEU A 71 -20.42 -7.59 7.19
C LEU A 71 -19.24 -8.08 6.35
N ARG A 72 -18.60 -9.17 6.77
CA ARG A 72 -17.50 -9.81 6.04
C ARG A 72 -17.93 -10.26 4.63
N ARG A 73 -19.09 -10.91 4.48
CA ARG A 73 -19.66 -11.25 3.16
C ARG A 73 -19.84 -10.03 2.28
N GLN A 74 -20.38 -8.94 2.82
CA GLN A 74 -20.60 -7.70 2.07
C GLN A 74 -19.27 -7.06 1.64
N ILE A 75 -18.25 -7.07 2.50
CA ILE A 75 -16.91 -6.59 2.16
C ILE A 75 -16.33 -7.45 1.03
N ASN A 76 -16.30 -8.76 1.20
CA ASN A 76 -15.77 -9.69 0.20
C ASN A 76 -16.46 -9.54 -1.15
N GLN A 77 -17.79 -9.35 -1.17
CA GLN A 77 -18.53 -9.17 -2.43
C GLN A 77 -18.28 -7.79 -3.06
N ARG A 78 -18.27 -6.71 -2.28
CA ARG A 78 -18.19 -5.34 -2.82
C ARG A 78 -16.75 -4.91 -3.13
N TRP A 79 -15.76 -5.51 -2.49
CA TRP A 79 -14.34 -5.17 -2.62
C TRP A 79 -13.54 -6.23 -3.40
N ALA A 80 -14.19 -7.25 -3.97
CA ALA A 80 -13.55 -8.32 -4.73
C ALA A 80 -12.57 -7.79 -5.78
N ASP A 81 -12.99 -6.84 -6.61
CA ASP A 81 -12.13 -6.24 -7.64
C ASP A 81 -10.83 -5.62 -7.07
N TYR A 82 -10.89 -5.05 -5.87
CA TYR A 82 -9.72 -4.45 -5.21
C TYR A 82 -8.83 -5.52 -4.57
N PHE A 83 -9.42 -6.57 -4.03
CA PHE A 83 -8.67 -7.71 -3.51
C PHE A 83 -7.87 -8.39 -4.62
N ASP A 84 -8.51 -8.66 -5.75
CA ASP A 84 -7.85 -9.24 -6.93
C ASP A 84 -6.78 -8.29 -7.49
N ALA A 85 -7.08 -6.99 -7.60
CA ALA A 85 -6.15 -6.02 -8.21
C ALA A 85 -4.90 -5.72 -7.35
N PHE A 86 -5.00 -5.83 -6.02
CA PHE A 86 -3.92 -5.47 -5.10
C PHE A 86 -3.32 -6.66 -4.34
N GLY A 87 -3.76 -7.89 -4.64
CA GLY A 87 -3.22 -9.11 -4.03
C GLY A 87 -3.65 -9.33 -2.58
N TYR A 88 -4.73 -8.70 -2.14
CA TYR A 88 -5.31 -8.97 -0.83
C TYR A 88 -6.18 -10.22 -0.89
N THR A 89 -6.11 -11.07 0.12
CA THR A 89 -6.98 -12.24 0.22
C THR A 89 -8.35 -11.84 0.78
N VAL A 90 -9.42 -12.41 0.21
CA VAL A 90 -10.76 -12.34 0.80
C VAL A 90 -10.73 -12.75 2.26
N GLN A 91 -11.46 -12.03 3.11
CA GLN A 91 -11.41 -12.27 4.54
C GLN A 91 -12.22 -13.53 4.89
N GLU A 92 -11.55 -14.52 5.51
CA GLU A 92 -12.16 -15.77 5.99
C GLU A 92 -13.01 -15.60 7.24
#